data_AF-A0A2E2Y3Z3-F1
#
_entry.id   AF-A0A2E2Y3Z3-F1
#
_cell.length_a   1.000
_cell.length_b   1.000
_cell.length_c   1.000
_cell.angle_alpha   90.00
_cell.angle_beta   90.00
_cell.angle_gamma   90.00
#
_symmetry.space_group_name_H-M   'P 1'
#
loop_
_entity.id
_entity.type
_entity.pdbx_description
1 polymer ?
#
loop_
_entity_poly.entity_id
_entity_poly.type
_entity_poly.pdbx_seq_one_letter_code
_entity_poly.pdbx_strand_id
1 'polypeptide(L)'
;MALFFWVFFCALPGLIVMPLPAGKGANMTAIGGFIALMGSVLGAAFYLYRMKHRVVDSLVVNMVDVGEETGELDTMLYKVADQYDEEVKTLTDGLMALLEPLLIVFLGLAVGFIVVALFLPLVDLIQNLSK
;
A
#
# COMPACT_ATOMS: atom_id res chain seq x y z
N MET A 1 -1.08 19.30 15.47
CA MET A 1 0.38 19.09 15.53
C MET A 1 0.86 17.92 14.67
N ALA A 2 0.13 16.79 14.58
CA ALA A 2 0.52 15.66 13.73
C ALA A 2 0.51 15.95 12.20
N LEU A 3 -0.37 16.83 11.72
CA LEU A 3 -0.44 17.25 10.30
C LEU A 3 0.87 17.94 9.86
N PHE A 4 1.39 18.85 10.70
CA PHE A 4 2.66 19.55 10.44
C PHE A 4 3.84 18.57 10.34
N PHE A 5 3.91 17.57 11.22
CA PHE A 5 4.97 16.56 11.21
C PHE A 5 4.96 15.69 9.94
N TRP A 6 3.80 15.17 9.52
CA TRP A 6 3.70 14.31 8.34
C TRP A 6 3.89 15.06 7.01
N VAL A 7 3.37 16.28 6.89
CA VAL A 7 3.57 17.12 5.70
C VAL A 7 5.05 17.50 5.56
N PHE A 8 5.74 17.81 6.66
CA PHE A 8 7.16 18.14 6.64
C PHE A 8 8.05 16.93 6.31
N PHE A 9 7.75 15.76 6.90
CA PHE A 9 8.53 14.53 6.66
C PHE A 9 8.42 14.02 5.22
N CYS A 10 7.24 14.14 4.59
CA CYS A 10 7.04 13.77 3.18
C CYS A 10 7.58 14.81 2.18
N ALA A 11 7.82 16.06 2.59
CA ALA A 11 8.37 17.11 1.73
C ALA A 11 9.92 17.19 1.75
N LEU A 12 10.56 16.64 2.78
CA LEU A 12 12.02 16.61 2.95
C LEU A 12 12.79 16.00 1.76
N PRO A 13 12.36 14.89 1.13
CA PRO A 13 13.06 14.33 -0.02
C PRO A 13 13.13 15.29 -1.22
N GLY A 14 12.07 16.07 -1.46
CA GLY A 14 12.04 17.05 -2.55
C GLY A 14 12.87 18.30 -2.27
N LEU A 15 13.00 18.70 -1.00
CA LEU A 15 13.88 19.78 -0.56
C LEU A 15 15.37 19.42 -0.67
N ILE A 16 15.74 18.15 -0.47
CA ILE A 16 17.12 17.66 -0.61
C ILE A 16 17.61 17.73 -2.08
N VAL A 17 16.69 17.64 -3.06
CA VAL A 17 17.02 17.74 -4.50
C VAL A 17 17.16 19.20 -4.97
N MET A 18 16.71 20.19 -4.18
CA MET A 18 16.80 21.62 -4.53
C MET A 18 18.20 22.25 -4.47
N PRO A 19 19.10 21.95 -3.49
CA PRO A 19 20.41 22.60 -3.40
C PRO A 19 21.50 22.01 -4.32
N LEU A 20 21.20 21.03 -5.18
CA LEU A 20 22.21 20.52 -6.12
C LEU A 20 22.58 21.60 -7.15
N PRO A 21 23.89 21.94 -7.31
CA PRO A 21 24.32 23.00 -8.20
C PRO A 21 23.94 22.70 -9.64
N ALA A 22 23.37 23.72 -10.30
CA ALA A 22 22.89 23.70 -11.67
C ALA A 22 23.99 23.35 -12.69
N GLY A 23 24.19 22.05 -12.93
CA GLY A 23 24.95 21.53 -14.06
C GLY A 23 24.01 20.92 -15.09
N LYS A 24 23.66 21.67 -16.14
CA LYS A 24 22.93 21.22 -17.35
C LYS A 24 21.66 20.40 -17.08
N GLY A 25 20.58 21.04 -16.63
CA GLY A 25 19.27 20.40 -16.61
C GLY A 25 18.22 21.18 -15.83
N ALA A 26 17.57 22.14 -16.48
CA ALA A 26 16.41 22.87 -15.96
C ALA A 26 15.23 21.97 -15.51
N ASN A 27 15.34 20.64 -15.70
CA ASN A 27 14.31 19.68 -15.33
C ASN A 27 14.51 19.04 -13.95
N MET A 28 15.70 19.02 -13.34
CA MET A 28 15.90 18.34 -12.04
C MET A 28 15.45 19.15 -10.83
N THR A 29 15.62 20.49 -10.85
CA THR A 29 15.07 21.39 -9.82
C THR A 29 13.55 21.49 -9.91
N ALA A 30 13.00 21.45 -11.12
CA ALA A 30 11.56 21.37 -11.37
C ALA A 30 10.98 20.03 -10.87
N ILE A 31 11.67 18.90 -11.13
CA ILE A 31 11.29 17.58 -10.60
C ILE A 31 11.35 17.56 -9.07
N GLY A 32 12.39 18.14 -8.44
CA GLY A 32 12.48 18.24 -6.97
C GLY A 32 11.34 19.05 -6.35
N GLY A 33 10.97 20.19 -6.97
CA GLY A 33 9.82 20.99 -6.56
C GLY A 33 8.49 20.26 -6.74
N PHE A 34 8.32 19.52 -7.84
CA PHE A 34 7.11 18.75 -8.11
C PHE A 34 6.94 17.57 -7.13
N ILE A 35 8.04 16.86 -6.81
CA ILE A 35 8.04 15.78 -5.82
C ILE A 35 7.75 16.31 -4.41
N ALA A 36 8.28 17.48 -4.04
CA ALA A 36 7.99 18.11 -2.75
C ALA A 36 6.50 18.45 -2.60
N LEU A 37 5.91 19.04 -3.65
CA LEU A 37 4.49 19.39 -3.66
C LEU A 37 3.61 18.14 -3.57
N MET A 38 3.88 17.12 -4.39
CA MET A 38 3.12 15.87 -4.37
C MET A 38 3.24 15.12 -3.04
N GLY A 39 4.42 15.08 -2.43
CA GLY A 39 4.64 14.48 -1.11
C GLY A 39 3.87 15.19 0.00
N SER A 40 3.80 16.52 -0.04
CA SER A 40 3.04 17.32 0.94
C SER A 40 1.53 17.08 0.84
N VAL A 41 1.00 16.95 -0.39
CA VAL A 41 -0.43 16.68 -0.65
C VAL A 41 -0.80 15.27 -0.22
N LEU A 42 0.03 14.28 -0.51
CA LEU A 42 -0.16 12.89 -0.06
C LEU A 42 -0.18 12.79 1.47
N GLY A 43 0.72 13.49 2.17
CA GLY A 43 0.75 13.52 3.64
C GLY A 43 -0.51 14.14 4.25
N ALA A 44 -1.02 15.21 3.66
CA ALA A 44 -2.27 15.84 4.10
C ALA A 44 -3.50 14.96 3.82
N ALA A 45 -3.55 14.32 2.64
CA ALA A 45 -4.62 13.40 2.26
C ALA A 45 -4.65 12.15 3.17
N PHE A 46 -3.47 11.59 3.49
CA PHE A 46 -3.33 10.45 4.39
C PHE A 46 -3.79 10.78 5.81
N TYR A 47 -3.47 11.99 6.31
CA TYR A 47 -3.92 12.46 7.62
C TYR A 47 -5.44 12.63 7.68
N LEU A 48 -6.05 13.24 6.65
CA LEU A 48 -7.51 13.39 6.57
C LEU A 48 -8.23 12.04 6.49
N TYR A 49 -7.66 11.06 5.78
CA TYR A 49 -8.19 9.71 5.73
C TYR A 49 -8.19 9.04 7.11
N ARG A 50 -7.08 9.16 7.84
CA ARG A 50 -6.92 8.53 9.17
C ARG A 50 -7.83 9.15 10.25
N MET A 51 -8.19 10.42 10.14
CA MET A 51 -9.11 11.07 11.09
C MET A 51 -10.60 10.71 10.89
N LYS A 52 -10.97 10.22 9.71
CA LYS A 52 -12.39 10.01 9.35
C LYS A 52 -12.95 8.65 9.77
N HIS A 53 -12.09 7.70 10.11
CA HIS A 53 -12.51 6.40 10.61
C HIS A 53 -12.82 6.51 12.10
N ARG A 54 -14.12 6.53 12.44
CA ARG A 54 -14.56 6.33 13.82
C ARG A 54 -14.06 4.94 14.23
N VAL A 55 -13.34 4.88 15.35
CA VAL A 55 -12.74 3.64 15.89
C VAL A 55 -13.81 2.61 16.28
N VAL A 56 -15.07 3.05 16.43
CA VAL A 56 -16.22 2.22 16.73
C VAL A 56 -17.14 2.23 15.52
N ASP A 57 -17.36 1.06 14.93
CA ASP A 57 -18.27 0.90 13.81
C ASP A 57 -19.72 1.18 14.26
N SER A 58 -20.50 1.75 13.35
CA SER A 58 -21.94 1.98 13.50
C SER A 58 -22.72 0.70 13.83
N LEU A 59 -22.23 -0.47 13.42
CA LEU A 59 -22.77 -1.78 13.79
C LEU A 59 -22.76 -2.00 15.31
N VAL A 60 -21.63 -1.68 15.96
CA VAL A 60 -21.45 -1.87 17.40
C VAL A 60 -22.37 -0.95 18.19
N VAL A 61 -22.51 0.31 17.74
CA VAL A 61 -23.40 1.29 18.39
C VAL A 61 -24.86 0.82 18.34
N ASN A 62 -25.33 0.37 17.17
CA ASN A 62 -26.70 -0.12 17.02
C ASN A 62 -26.96 -1.41 17.83
N MET A 63 -25.98 -2.33 17.90
CA MET A 63 -26.11 -3.57 18.70
C MET A 63 -26.12 -3.29 20.21
N VAL A 64 -25.35 -2.28 20.65
CA VAL A 64 -25.35 -1.81 22.04
C VAL A 64 -26.67 -1.13 22.40
N ASP A 65 -27.18 -0.23 21.55
CA ASP A 65 -28.47 0.44 21.77
C ASP A 65 -29.63 -0.57 21.87
N VAL A 66 -29.66 -1.57 20.97
CA VAL A 66 -30.66 -2.65 21.02
C VAL A 66 -30.49 -3.53 22.26
N GLY A 67 -29.25 -3.84 22.67
CA GLY A 67 -28.96 -4.63 23.87
C GLY A 67 -29.29 -3.91 25.17
N GLU A 68 -29.21 -2.57 25.18
CA GLU A 68 -29.63 -1.75 26.31
C GLU A 68 -31.16 -1.61 26.38
N GLU A 69 -31.85 -1.49 25.23
CA GLU A 69 -33.32 -1.48 25.16
C GLU A 69 -33.96 -2.81 25.58
N THR A 70 -33.33 -3.95 25.26
CA THR A 70 -33.84 -5.28 25.62
C THR A 70 -33.34 -5.79 26.98
N GLY A 71 -32.35 -5.12 27.57
CA GLY A 71 -31.67 -5.57 28.79
C GLY A 71 -30.74 -6.78 28.58
N GLU A 72 -30.46 -7.14 27.33
CA GLU A 72 -29.62 -8.29 26.95
C GLU A 72 -28.28 -7.84 26.33
N LEU A 73 -27.67 -6.80 26.89
CA LEU A 73 -26.41 -6.22 26.40
C LEU A 73 -25.30 -7.27 26.23
N ASP A 74 -25.19 -8.21 27.18
CA ASP A 74 -24.18 -9.28 27.14
C ASP A 74 -24.32 -10.15 25.87
N THR A 75 -25.55 -10.57 25.56
CA THR A 75 -25.84 -11.38 24.37
C THR A 75 -25.59 -10.62 23.06
N MET A 76 -25.87 -9.30 23.05
CA MET A 76 -25.60 -8.46 21.88
C MET A 76 -24.10 -8.18 21.68
N LEU A 77 -23.32 -8.05 22.76
CA LEU A 77 -21.86 -7.92 22.68
C LEU A 77 -21.20 -9.20 22.15
N TYR A 78 -21.69 -10.39 22.53
CA TYR A 78 -21.23 -11.65 21.94
C TYR A 78 -21.48 -11.71 20.43
N LYS A 79 -22.66 -11.27 19.96
CA LYS A 79 -22.94 -11.18 18.51
C LYS A 79 -22.00 -10.23 17.77
N VAL A 80 -21.62 -9.12 18.39
CA VAL A 80 -20.64 -8.19 17.81
C VAL A 80 -19.27 -8.86 17.68
N ALA A 81 -18.84 -9.61 18.71
CA ALA A 81 -17.58 -10.36 18.66
C ALA A 81 -17.59 -11.41 17.54
N ASP A 82 -18.67 -12.19 17.41
CA ASP A 82 -18.83 -13.18 16.34
C ASP A 82 -18.79 -12.54 14.94
N GLN A 83 -19.42 -11.36 14.78
CA GLN A 83 -19.37 -10.59 13.53
C GLN A 83 -17.94 -10.15 13.17
N TYR A 84 -17.18 -9.64 14.13
CA TYR A 84 -15.78 -9.26 13.89
C TYR A 84 -14.91 -10.47 13.56
N ASP A 85 -15.10 -11.60 14.23
CA ASP A 85 -14.36 -12.83 13.94
C ASP A 85 -14.66 -13.35 12.52
N GLU A 86 -15.92 -13.28 12.09
CA GLU A 86 -16.35 -13.64 10.73
C GLU A 86 -15.75 -12.69 9.67
N GLU A 87 -15.75 -11.38 9.94
CA GLU A 87 -15.12 -10.38 9.07
C GLU A 87 -13.62 -10.63 8.93
N VAL A 88 -12.92 -10.80 10.05
CA VAL A 88 -11.48 -11.10 10.07
C VAL A 88 -11.20 -12.39 9.30
N LYS A 89 -11.98 -13.45 9.53
CA LYS A 89 -11.84 -14.73 8.82
C LYS A 89 -12.02 -14.56 7.32
N THR A 90 -13.08 -13.87 6.90
CA THR A 90 -13.37 -13.60 5.48
C THR A 90 -12.25 -12.79 4.82
N LEU A 91 -11.73 -11.78 5.52
CA LEU A 91 -10.59 -11.00 5.05
C LEU A 91 -9.32 -11.85 4.93
N THR A 92 -9.04 -12.71 5.91
CA THR A 92 -7.87 -13.61 5.85
C THR A 92 -8.00 -14.64 4.73
N ASP A 93 -9.18 -15.22 4.54
CA ASP A 93 -9.43 -16.18 3.46
C ASP A 93 -9.29 -15.51 2.08
N GLY A 94 -9.82 -14.29 1.93
CA GLY A 94 -9.66 -13.49 0.71
C GLY A 94 -8.20 -13.12 0.42
N LEU A 95 -7.43 -12.77 1.45
CA LEU A 95 -5.99 -12.49 1.31
C LEU A 95 -5.22 -13.74 0.87
N MET A 96 -5.51 -14.90 1.46
CA MET A 96 -4.87 -16.16 1.07
C MET A 96 -5.23 -16.56 -0.37
N ALA A 97 -6.49 -16.40 -0.76
CA ALA A 97 -6.95 -16.67 -2.12
C ALA A 97 -6.28 -15.79 -3.20
N LEU A 98 -5.88 -14.57 -2.84
CA LEU A 98 -5.12 -13.67 -3.73
C LEU A 98 -3.61 -13.95 -3.71
N LEU A 99 -3.09 -14.46 -2.61
CA LEU A 99 -1.66 -14.78 -2.46
C LEU A 99 -1.27 -15.96 -3.36
N GLU A 100 -2.15 -16.95 -3.50
CA GLU A 100 -1.94 -18.12 -4.35
C GLU A 100 -1.63 -17.77 -5.83
N PRO A 101 -2.48 -17.02 -6.56
CA PRO A 101 -2.19 -16.64 -7.94
C PRO A 101 -0.96 -15.71 -8.05
N LEU A 102 -0.71 -14.88 -7.04
CA LEU A 102 0.45 -13.98 -7.02
C LEU A 102 1.77 -14.77 -7.00
N LEU A 103 1.85 -15.84 -6.19
CA LEU A 103 3.02 -16.70 -6.14
C LEU A 103 3.26 -17.43 -7.47
N ILE A 104 2.21 -17.91 -8.14
CA ILE A 104 2.33 -18.59 -9.43
C ILE A 104 2.84 -17.62 -10.51
N VAL A 105 2.32 -16.39 -10.56
CA VAL A 105 2.78 -15.36 -11.50
C VAL A 105 4.25 -15.00 -11.23
N PHE A 106 4.63 -14.84 -9.97
CA PHE A 106 6.01 -14.53 -9.59
C PHE A 106 6.97 -15.67 -9.97
N LEU A 107 6.62 -16.93 -9.69
CA LEU A 107 7.40 -18.10 -10.08
C LEU A 107 7.52 -18.20 -11.61
N GLY A 108 6.41 -17.99 -12.32
CA GLY A 108 6.39 -18.02 -13.79
C GLY A 108 7.33 -16.97 -14.40
N LEU A 109 7.32 -15.74 -13.87
CA LEU A 109 8.25 -14.69 -14.29
C LEU A 109 9.70 -15.02 -13.95
N ALA A 110 9.98 -15.54 -12.76
CA ALA A 110 11.34 -15.91 -12.36
C ALA A 110 11.92 -16.99 -13.28
N VAL A 111 11.15 -18.05 -13.56
CA VAL A 111 11.58 -19.12 -14.47
C VAL A 111 11.70 -18.61 -15.91
N GLY A 112 10.73 -17.83 -16.39
CA GLY A 112 10.76 -17.24 -17.73
C GLY A 112 11.98 -16.35 -17.95
N PHE A 113 12.33 -15.54 -16.95
CA PHE A 113 13.52 -14.68 -16.98
C PHE A 113 14.81 -15.50 -17.10
N ILE A 114 14.94 -16.59 -16.33
CA ILE A 114 16.12 -17.48 -16.38
C ILE A 114 16.26 -18.11 -17.78
N VAL A 115 15.16 -18.58 -18.36
CA VAL A 115 15.19 -19.20 -19.69
C VAL A 115 15.68 -18.20 -20.75
N VAL A 116 15.14 -16.99 -20.76
CA VAL A 116 15.57 -15.95 -21.73
C VAL A 116 17.04 -15.57 -21.52
N ALA A 117 17.47 -15.42 -20.27
CA ALA A 117 18.86 -15.10 -19.92
C ALA A 117 19.86 -16.17 -20.37
N LEU A 118 19.44 -17.44 -20.48
CA LEU A 118 20.28 -18.53 -20.98
C LEU A 118 20.19 -18.73 -22.50
N PHE A 119 19.03 -18.50 -23.11
CA PHE A 119 18.85 -18.68 -24.55
C PHE A 119 19.56 -17.61 -25.39
N LEU A 120 19.53 -16.35 -24.97
CA LEU A 120 20.23 -15.25 -25.65
C LEU A 120 21.74 -15.54 -25.89
N PRO A 121 22.54 -15.84 -24.85
CA PRO A 121 23.97 -16.09 -25.04
C PRO A 121 24.25 -17.38 -25.81
N LEU A 122 23.38 -18.39 -25.73
CA LEU A 122 23.53 -19.62 -26.50
C LEU A 122 23.40 -19.36 -28.00
N VAL A 123 22.42 -18.54 -28.41
CA VAL A 123 22.24 -18.14 -29.81
C VAL A 123 23.43 -17.31 -30.31
N ASP A 124 23.92 -16.38 -29.49
CA ASP A 124 25.08 -15.57 -29.84
C ASP A 124 26.34 -16.43 -30.03
N LEU A 125 26.55 -17.47 -29.21
CA LEU A 125 27.66 -18.41 -29.37
C LEU A 125 27.56 -19.19 -30.68
N ILE A 126 26.38 -19.69 -31.05
CA ILE A 126 26.17 -20.42 -32.31
C ILE A 126 26.43 -19.50 -33.52
N GLN A 127 25.97 -18.25 -33.47
CA GLN A 127 26.19 -17.29 -34.56
C GLN A 127 27.67 -16.92 -34.73
N ASN A 128 28.42 -16.80 -33.62
CA ASN A 128 29.85 -16.51 -33.67
C ASN A 128 30.69 -17.70 -34.20
N LEU A 129 30.23 -18.94 -34.00
CA LEU A 129 30.90 -20.14 -34.55
C LEU A 129 30.51 -20.44 -36.01
N SER A 130 29.43 -19.85 -36.52
CA SER A 130 28.97 -20.03 -37.90
C SER A 130 29.57 -19.05 -38.91
N LYS A 131 30.40 -18.10 -38.46
CA LYS A 131 31.23 -17.22 -39.32
C LYS A 131 32.66 -17.72 -39.36
#